data_AF-A0A7K2AIW3-F1
#
_entry.id   AF-A0A7K2AIW3-F1
#
_cell.length_a   1.000
_cell.length_b   1.000
_cell.length_c   1.000
_cell.angle_alpha   90.00
_cell.angle_beta   90.00
_cell.angle_gamma   90.00
#
_symmetry.space_group_name_H-M   'P 1'
#
loop_
_entity.id
_entity.type
_entity.pdbx_description
1 polymer ?
#
loop_
_entity_poly.entity_id
_entity_poly.type
_entity_poly.pdbx_seq_one_letter_code
_entity_poly.pdbx_strand_id
1 'polypeptide(L)'
;MHSLDQEHWESKLHALQCLPYLEVPEDQSAGLERFLDSCLESDNKFLRAWAYNGFNELALRLPRYRDEVNLMLARASESEAASVRARVRNILKSR
;
A
#
# COMPACT_ATOMS: atom_id res chain seq x y z
N MET A 1 22.87 -12.94 -2.23
CA MET A 1 21.86 -12.72 -3.27
C MET A 1 21.41 -11.27 -3.13
N HIS A 2 22.06 -10.33 -3.84
CA HIS A 2 21.67 -8.92 -3.78
C HIS A 2 20.34 -8.78 -4.53
N SER A 3 19.32 -8.32 -3.82
CA SER A 3 17.93 -8.32 -4.26
C SER A 3 17.74 -7.39 -5.46
N LEU A 4 17.28 -7.94 -6.59
CA LEU A 4 16.85 -7.19 -7.79
C LEU A 4 15.74 -6.17 -7.49
N ASP A 5 15.18 -6.21 -6.29
CA ASP A 5 14.10 -5.36 -5.83
C ASP A 5 14.52 -3.89 -5.61
N GLN A 6 15.83 -3.60 -5.59
CA GLN A 6 16.35 -2.24 -5.49
C GLN A 6 16.39 -1.47 -6.82
N GLU A 7 16.40 -2.12 -7.98
CA GLU A 7 16.74 -1.42 -9.23
C GLU A 7 15.61 -0.53 -9.79
N HIS A 8 14.37 -0.65 -9.32
CA HIS A 8 13.21 0.09 -9.85
C HIS A 8 12.22 0.58 -8.79
N TRP A 9 12.66 0.79 -7.55
CA TRP A 9 11.75 1.18 -6.47
C TRP A 9 11.10 2.55 -6.73
N GLU A 10 11.76 3.47 -7.43
CA GLU A 10 11.20 4.77 -7.80
C GLU A 10 10.00 4.60 -8.74
N SER A 11 10.09 3.70 -9.72
CA SER A 11 8.98 3.41 -10.63
C SER A 11 7.81 2.76 -9.91
N LYS A 12 8.08 1.81 -9.00
CA LYS A 12 7.04 1.23 -8.13
C LYS A 12 6.39 2.30 -7.27
N LEU A 13 7.18 3.20 -6.68
CA LEU A 13 6.69 4.30 -5.87
C LEU A 13 5.79 5.24 -6.68
N HIS A 14 6.21 5.62 -7.89
CA HIS A 14 5.39 6.44 -8.77
C HIS A 14 4.07 5.76 -9.14
N ALA A 15 4.08 4.45 -9.44
CA ALA A 15 2.85 3.71 -9.68
C ALA A 15 1.91 3.73 -8.45
N LEU A 16 2.45 3.53 -7.25
CA LEU A 16 1.69 3.63 -5.99
C LEU A 16 1.11 5.03 -5.74
N GLN A 17 1.83 6.08 -6.17
CA GLN A 17 1.38 7.46 -6.03
C GLN A 17 0.23 7.83 -6.98
N CYS A 18 0.20 7.20 -8.16
CA CYS A 18 -0.86 7.42 -9.14
C CYS A 18 -2.15 6.67 -8.80
N LEU A 19 -2.10 5.60 -8.01
CA LEU A 19 -3.23 4.72 -7.69
C LEU A 19 -4.55 5.42 -7.28
N PRO A 20 -4.55 6.48 -6.44
CA PRO A 20 -5.79 7.21 -6.12
C PRO A 20 -6.50 7.80 -7.34
N TYR A 21 -5.76 8.08 -8.42
CA TYR A 21 -6.25 8.67 -9.66
C TYR A 21 -6.55 7.63 -10.75
N LEU A 22 -6.35 6.34 -10.46
CA LEU A 22 -6.62 5.25 -11.39
C LEU A 22 -7.94 4.56 -11.05
N GLU A 23 -8.67 4.20 -12.10
CA GLU A 23 -9.73 3.21 -12.00
C GLU A 23 -9.11 1.82 -12.07
N VAL A 24 -9.43 0.97 -11.09
CA VAL A 24 -8.95 -0.41 -11.03
C VAL A 24 -10.17 -1.31 -11.22
N PRO A 25 -10.32 -1.92 -12.40
CA PRO A 25 -11.35 -2.92 -12.65
C PRO A 25 -11.30 -4.05 -11.62
N GLU A 26 -12.46 -4.60 -11.25
CA GLU A 26 -12.55 -5.64 -10.21
C GLU A 26 -11.77 -6.91 -10.56
N ASP A 27 -11.71 -7.29 -11.84
CA ASP A 27 -10.93 -8.43 -12.34
C ASP A 27 -9.41 -8.25 -12.18
N GLN A 28 -8.94 -7.00 -12.07
CA GLN A 28 -7.54 -6.66 -11.82
C GLN A 28 -7.20 -6.52 -10.34
N SER A 29 -8.20 -6.59 -9.44
CA SER A 29 -7.99 -6.40 -7.99
C SER A 29 -6.97 -7.39 -7.40
N ALA A 30 -7.02 -8.66 -7.79
CA ALA A 30 -6.08 -9.67 -7.32
C ALA A 30 -4.64 -9.40 -7.80
N GLY A 31 -4.47 -8.82 -8.98
CA GLY A 31 -3.16 -8.42 -9.50
C GLY A 31 -2.59 -7.24 -8.72
N LEU A 32 -3.45 -6.25 -8.45
CA LEU A 32 -3.09 -5.10 -7.62
C LEU A 32 -2.73 -5.52 -6.19
N GLU A 33 -3.54 -6.38 -5.57
CA GLU A 33 -3.28 -6.91 -4.23
C GLU A 33 -1.88 -7.55 -4.13
N ARG A 34 -1.53 -8.46 -5.05
CA ARG A 34 -0.18 -9.07 -5.10
C ARG A 34 0.93 -8.03 -5.28
N PHE A 35 0.70 -6.99 -6.07
CA PHE A 35 1.67 -5.91 -6.24
C PHE A 35 1.86 -5.13 -4.92
N LEU A 36 0.77 -4.82 -4.23
CA LEU A 36 0.81 -4.11 -2.96
C LEU A 36 1.49 -4.95 -1.86
N ASP A 37 1.22 -6.25 -1.79
CA ASP A 37 1.89 -7.17 -0.88
C ASP A 37 3.40 -7.17 -1.11
N SER A 38 3.84 -7.30 -2.36
CA SER A 38 5.28 -7.24 -2.69
C SER A 38 5.92 -5.90 -2.27
N CYS A 39 5.16 -4.82 -2.26
CA CYS A 39 5.64 -3.52 -1.81
C CYS A 39 5.68 -3.40 -0.28
N LEU A 40 4.83 -4.12 0.45
CA LEU A 40 4.89 -4.23 1.93
C LEU A 40 6.08 -5.07 2.39
N GLU A 41 6.53 -6.04 1.60
CA GLU A 41 7.72 -6.86 1.90
C GLU A 41 9.04 -6.13 1.62
N SER A 42 9.00 -4.98 0.94
CA SER A 42 10.20 -4.24 0.59
C SER A 42 10.89 -3.61 1.81
N ASP A 43 12.23 -3.65 1.83
CA ASP A 43 13.05 -2.88 2.78
C ASP A 43 12.83 -1.36 2.65
N ASN A 44 12.34 -0.91 1.48
CA ASN A 44 12.11 0.50 1.22
C ASN A 44 10.83 1.01 1.91
N LYS A 45 11.03 1.78 2.98
CA LYS A 45 9.94 2.39 3.76
C LYS A 45 8.99 3.29 2.95
N PHE A 46 9.44 3.88 1.84
CA PHE A 46 8.56 4.69 0.99
C PHE A 46 7.57 3.81 0.22
N LEU A 47 8.02 2.65 -0.26
CA LEU A 47 7.16 1.65 -0.88
C LEU A 47 6.13 1.15 0.12
N ARG A 48 6.55 0.72 1.31
CA ARG A 48 5.61 0.27 2.36
C ARG A 48 4.58 1.33 2.73
N ALA A 49 5.03 2.58 2.93
CA ALA A 49 4.13 3.69 3.28
C ALA A 49 3.06 3.97 2.21
N TRP A 50 3.40 3.83 0.92
CA TRP A 50 2.45 4.02 -0.17
C TRP A 50 1.66 2.76 -0.51
N ALA A 51 2.16 1.56 -0.21
CA ALA A 51 1.42 0.31 -0.33
C ALA A 51 0.20 0.30 0.60
N TYR A 52 0.34 0.77 1.85
CA TYR A 52 -0.81 0.97 2.74
C TYR A 52 -1.87 1.92 2.16
N ASN A 53 -1.44 2.94 1.40
CA ASN A 53 -2.38 3.80 0.70
C ASN A 53 -3.09 3.05 -0.43
N GLY A 54 -2.37 2.24 -1.20
CA GLY A 54 -2.98 1.40 -2.24
C GLY A 54 -4.00 0.41 -1.68
N PHE A 55 -3.72 -0.23 -0.54
CA PHE A 55 -4.69 -1.09 0.13
C PHE A 55 -5.92 -0.32 0.60
N ASN A 56 -5.73 0.90 1.11
CA ASN A 56 -6.85 1.79 1.41
C ASN A 56 -7.71 2.05 0.16
N GLU A 57 -7.09 2.43 -0.95
CA GLU A 57 -7.78 2.69 -2.23
C GLU A 57 -8.57 1.47 -2.71
N LEU A 58 -8.04 0.27 -2.51
CA LEU A 58 -8.70 -1.00 -2.81
C LEU A 58 -9.94 -1.21 -1.93
N ALA A 59 -9.82 -1.02 -0.61
CA ALA A 59 -10.92 -1.16 0.34
C ALA A 59 -12.04 -0.12 0.16
N LEU A 60 -11.70 1.09 -0.29
CA LEU A 60 -12.70 2.11 -0.63
C LEU A 60 -13.56 1.67 -1.81
N ARG A 61 -12.94 1.05 -2.84
CA ARG A 61 -13.61 0.60 -4.07
C ARG A 61 -14.32 -0.75 -3.91
N LEU A 62 -13.72 -1.69 -3.20
CA LEU A 62 -14.18 -3.08 -3.08
C LEU A 62 -14.44 -3.44 -1.61
N PRO A 63 -15.72 -3.44 -1.16
CA PRO A 63 -16.07 -3.62 0.25
C PRO A 63 -15.50 -4.88 0.92
N ARG A 64 -15.25 -5.95 0.14
CA ARG A 64 -14.68 -7.21 0.66
C ARG A 64 -13.31 -7.06 1.32
N TYR A 65 -12.55 -6.02 0.97
CA TYR A 65 -11.21 -5.77 1.55
C TYR A 65 -11.24 -4.89 2.80
N ARG A 66 -12.39 -4.31 3.18
CA ARG A 66 -12.44 -3.25 4.21
C ARG A 66 -11.96 -3.71 5.57
N ASP A 67 -12.47 -4.83 6.06
CA ASP A 67 -12.18 -5.29 7.42
C ASP A 67 -10.70 -5.67 7.56
N GLU A 68 -10.17 -6.39 6.56
CA GLU A 68 -8.77 -6.78 6.50
C GLU A 68 -7.84 -5.56 6.43
N VAL A 69 -8.12 -4.61 5.53
CA VAL A 69 -7.31 -3.39 5.38
C VAL A 69 -7.39 -2.52 6.63
N ASN A 70 -8.54 -2.43 7.30
CA ASN A 70 -8.67 -1.70 8.56
C ASN A 70 -7.79 -2.29 9.65
N LEU A 71 -7.82 -3.62 9.79
CA LEU A 71 -6.97 -4.33 10.75
C LEU A 71 -5.48 -4.18 10.41
N MET A 72 -5.14 -4.24 9.12
CA MET A 72 -3.79 -4.02 8.61
C MET A 72 -3.27 -2.62 8.95
N LEU A 73 -4.06 -1.57 8.70
CA LEU A 73 -3.70 -0.17 9.02
C LEU A 73 -3.58 0.06 10.53
N ALA A 74 -4.44 -0.58 11.34
CA ALA A 74 -4.35 -0.50 12.80
C ALA A 74 -3.02 -1.10 13.30
N ARG A 75 -2.67 -2.31 12.85
CA ARG A 75 -1.40 -2.97 13.19
C ARG A 75 -0.19 -2.15 12.75
N ALA A 76 -0.21 -1.66 11.50
CA ALA A 76 0.86 -0.84 10.97
C ALA A 76 1.06 0.46 11.77
N SER A 77 0.00 1.03 12.34
CA SER A 77 0.10 2.22 13.18
C SER A 77 0.89 2.01 14.48
N GLU A 78 1.12 0.76 14.89
CA GLU A 78 1.82 0.40 16.12
C GLU A 78 3.24 -0.12 15.84
N SER A 79 3.39 -1.01 14.85
CA SER A 79 4.63 -1.77 14.65
C SER A 79 5.61 -1.21 13.61
N GLU A 80 5.14 -0.42 12.64
CA GLU A 80 5.99 0.04 11.54
C GLU A 80 6.95 1.18 11.90
N ALA A 81 7.88 1.47 10.99
CA ALA A 81 8.80 2.60 11.13
C ALA A 81 8.05 3.94 11.27
N ALA A 82 8.62 4.90 12.02
CA ALA A 82 7.94 6.16 12.35
C ALA A 82 7.39 6.94 11.13
N SER A 83 8.12 6.94 10.01
CA SER A 83 7.69 7.59 8.76
C SER A 83 6.50 6.90 8.10
N VAL A 84 6.46 5.57 8.15
CA VAL A 84 5.35 4.75 7.63
C VAL A 84 4.12 4.97 8.50
N ARG A 85 4.26 4.91 9.84
CA ARG A 85 3.18 5.21 10.78
C ARG A 85 2.59 6.60 10.58
N ALA A 86 3.43 7.60 10.31
CA ALA A 86 2.94 8.95 10.01
C ALA A 86 2.02 8.98 8.79
N ARG A 87 2.38 8.23 7.73
CA ARG A 87 1.53 8.11 6.55
C ARG A 87 0.24 7.33 6.82
N VAL A 88 0.32 6.20 7.54
CA VAL A 88 -0.86 5.42 7.94
C VAL A 88 -1.86 6.28 8.73
N ARG A 89 -1.38 7.09 9.68
CA ARG A 89 -2.25 8.05 10.40
C ARG A 89 -2.90 9.07 9.48
N ASN A 90 -2.21 9.54 8.45
CA ASN A 90 -2.80 10.47 7.48
C ASN A 90 -3.90 9.79 6.65
N ILE A 91 -3.69 8.54 6.21
CA ILE A 91 -4.72 7.74 5.54
C ILE A 91 -5.97 7.64 6.41
N LEU A 92 -5.82 7.29 7.70
CA LEU A 92 -6.94 7.16 8.63
C LEU A 92 -7.66 8.50 8.90
N LYS A 93 -6.99 9.64 8.78
CA LYS A 93 -7.57 10.98 8.94
C LYS A 93 -8.25 11.53 7.70
N SER A 94 -7.82 11.09 6.52
CA SER A 94 -8.26 11.60 5.22
C SER A 94 -9.35 10.75 4.56
N ARG A 95 -9.81 9.70 5.24
CA ARG A 95 -10.95 8.88 4.85
C ARG A 95 -12.28 9.55 5.14
#